data_AF-A0A2Z6LSM2-F1
#
_entry.id   AF-A0A2Z6LSM2-F1
#
_cell.length_a   1.000
_cell.length_b   1.000
_cell.length_c   1.000
_cell.angle_alpha   90.00
_cell.angle_beta   90.00
_cell.angle_gamma   90.00
#
_symmetry.space_group_name_H-M   'P 1'
#
loop_
_entity.id
_entity.type
_entity.pdbx_description
1 polymer ?
#
loop_
_entity_poly.entity_id
_entity_poly.type
_entity_poly.pdbx_seq_one_letter_code
_entity_poly.pdbx_strand_id
1 'polypeptide(L)'
;MERRNRLFVFKVLGFSHTHIAEIVKISFSILNMFFFALLGKISHGGAYNPLTVLSDAISGDFLNFLFCIASRIPAQVFGSIVGVRLLIETIPEVGQGPRLNVDLHRGALTEGLLTFAIVSISLGLAASKIHGSFFMKTWISSLSKLTLNILGSDLTGGVMNPASVMGWAYARGDHITKEHFLVYWLAPIEATIFAVWTFKFLVRPVIEV
;
A
#
# COMPACT_ATOMS: atom_id res chain seq x y z
N MET A 1 -1.67 8.86 -5.78
CA MET A 1 -3.12 8.51 -5.75
C MET A 1 -4.06 9.66 -6.14
N GLU A 2 -3.53 10.87 -6.39
CA GLU A 2 -4.28 12.11 -6.34
C GLU A 2 -5.17 12.41 -7.57
N ARG A 3 -4.76 12.06 -8.79
CA ARG A 3 -5.52 12.29 -10.04
C ARG A 3 -6.54 11.19 -10.37
N ARG A 4 -6.36 9.96 -9.88
CA ARG A 4 -7.17 8.79 -10.26
C ARG A 4 -8.63 8.89 -9.83
N ASN A 5 -8.86 9.30 -8.57
CA ASN A 5 -10.22 9.44 -8.03
C ASN A 5 -10.85 10.79 -8.39
N ARG A 6 -10.03 11.79 -8.77
CA ARG A 6 -10.52 13.09 -9.26
C ARG A 6 -11.34 12.89 -10.53
N LEU A 7 -10.84 12.17 -11.54
CA LEU A 7 -11.55 11.99 -12.81
C LEU A 7 -12.89 11.25 -12.71
N PHE A 8 -12.97 10.16 -11.93
CA PHE A 8 -14.24 9.43 -11.78
C PHE A 8 -15.28 10.27 -11.02
N VAL A 9 -14.90 10.88 -9.90
CA VAL A 9 -15.82 11.70 -9.10
C VAL A 9 -16.21 13.00 -9.82
N PHE A 10 -15.28 13.61 -10.56
CA PHE A 10 -15.53 14.88 -11.24
C PHE A 10 -16.24 14.73 -12.59
N LYS A 11 -15.91 13.69 -13.39
CA LYS A 11 -16.43 13.53 -14.76
C LYS A 11 -17.62 12.57 -14.84
N VAL A 12 -17.65 11.50 -14.04
CA VAL A 12 -18.74 10.50 -14.06
C VAL A 12 -19.84 10.86 -13.06
N LEU A 13 -19.47 11.34 -11.86
CA LEU A 13 -20.44 11.76 -10.83
C LEU A 13 -20.77 13.27 -10.86
N GLY A 14 -20.06 14.06 -11.67
CA GLY A 14 -20.39 15.47 -11.94
C GLY A 14 -20.13 16.46 -10.81
N PHE A 15 -19.38 16.08 -9.77
CA PHE A 15 -19.03 17.01 -8.69
C PHE A 15 -17.95 18.00 -9.18
N SER A 16 -18.11 19.30 -8.96
CA SER A 16 -17.07 20.30 -9.24
C SER A 16 -16.02 20.35 -8.13
N HIS A 17 -14.94 21.15 -8.29
CA HIS A 17 -13.88 21.40 -7.28
C HIS A 17 -14.43 21.96 -5.95
N THR A 18 -15.09 21.11 -5.17
CA THR A 18 -15.77 21.42 -3.92
C THR A 18 -15.38 20.39 -2.88
N HIS A 19 -15.47 20.77 -1.60
CA HIS A 19 -15.21 19.89 -0.46
C HIS A 19 -15.99 18.55 -0.53
N ILE A 20 -17.14 18.54 -1.22
CA ILE A 20 -17.98 17.35 -1.46
C ILE A 20 -17.21 16.28 -2.24
N ALA A 21 -16.48 16.65 -3.29
CA ALA A 21 -15.75 15.69 -4.10
C ALA A 21 -14.57 15.04 -3.35
N GLU A 22 -13.95 15.80 -2.44
CA GLU A 22 -12.90 15.27 -1.56
C GLU A 22 -13.48 14.27 -0.56
N ILE A 23 -14.62 14.58 0.05
CA ILE A 23 -15.34 13.67 0.95
C ILE A 23 -15.74 12.38 0.23
N VAL A 24 -16.28 12.49 -0.98
CA VAL A 24 -16.65 11.33 -1.81
C VAL A 24 -15.42 10.49 -2.14
N LYS A 25 -14.30 11.11 -2.54
CA LYS A 25 -13.02 10.43 -2.81
C LYS A 25 -12.48 9.70 -1.59
N ILE A 26 -12.52 10.32 -0.41
CA ILE A 26 -12.08 9.74 0.86
C ILE A 26 -12.96 8.53 1.19
N SER A 27 -14.28 8.69 1.08
CA SER A 27 -15.26 7.64 1.33
C SER A 27 -15.03 6.43 0.42
N PHE A 28 -14.90 6.64 -0.89
CA PHE A 28 -14.59 5.55 -1.84
C PHE A 28 -13.26 4.87 -1.54
N SER A 29 -12.22 5.62 -1.16
CA SER A 29 -10.92 5.05 -0.81
C SER A 29 -11.02 4.10 0.38
N ILE A 30 -11.75 4.52 1.42
CA ILE A 30 -12.00 3.72 2.61
C ILE A 30 -12.82 2.48 2.27
N LEU A 31 -13.94 2.65 1.57
CA LEU A 31 -14.82 1.53 1.18
C LEU A 31 -14.06 0.47 0.38
N ASN A 32 -13.19 0.91 -0.53
CA ASN A 32 -12.32 0.01 -1.29
C ASN A 32 -11.34 -0.75 -0.39
N MET A 33 -10.72 -0.11 0.60
CA MET A 33 -9.84 -0.79 1.56
C MET A 33 -10.61 -1.80 2.43
N PHE A 34 -11.82 -1.47 2.86
CA PHE A 34 -12.71 -2.40 3.57
C PHE A 34 -13.08 -3.61 2.71
N PHE A 35 -13.40 -3.38 1.43
CA PHE A 35 -13.69 -4.45 0.49
C PHE A 35 -12.50 -5.42 0.36
N PHE A 36 -11.28 -4.90 0.16
CA PHE A 36 -10.09 -5.74 0.09
C PHE A 36 -9.76 -6.44 1.41
N ALA A 37 -10.00 -5.80 2.56
CA ALA A 37 -9.84 -6.43 3.86
C ALA A 37 -10.83 -7.59 4.04
N LEU A 38 -12.08 -7.43 3.58
CA LEU A 38 -13.09 -8.48 3.60
C LEU A 38 -12.68 -9.65 2.69
N LEU A 39 -12.21 -9.37 1.47
CA LEU A 39 -11.67 -10.39 0.58
C LEU A 39 -10.50 -11.13 1.21
N GLY A 40 -9.58 -10.42 1.87
CA GLY A 40 -8.46 -11.04 2.60
C GLY A 40 -8.92 -11.98 3.71
N LYS A 41 -9.99 -11.60 4.44
CA LYS A 41 -10.61 -12.43 5.47
C LYS A 41 -11.26 -13.69 4.89
N ILE A 42 -12.03 -13.56 3.80
CA ILE A 42 -12.74 -14.68 3.14
C ILE A 42 -11.76 -15.63 2.46
N SER A 43 -10.69 -15.12 1.86
CA SER A 43 -9.65 -15.91 1.20
C SER A 43 -8.60 -16.49 2.14
N HIS A 44 -8.79 -16.35 3.46
CA HIS A 44 -7.85 -16.85 4.49
C HIS A 44 -6.41 -16.39 4.29
N GLY A 45 -6.23 -15.10 3.99
CA GLY A 45 -4.91 -14.49 3.88
C GLY A 45 -4.59 -13.90 2.52
N GLY A 46 -5.58 -13.67 1.64
CA GLY A 46 -5.37 -12.87 0.43
C GLY A 46 -4.90 -11.46 0.76
N ALA A 47 -3.97 -10.95 -0.06
CA ALA A 47 -3.35 -9.64 0.16
C ALA A 47 -3.03 -8.97 -1.18
N TYR A 48 -3.11 -7.64 -1.20
CA TYR A 48 -2.91 -6.81 -2.39
C TYR A 48 -1.68 -5.88 -2.27
N ASN A 49 -0.87 -6.04 -1.22
CA ASN A 49 0.32 -5.24 -0.96
C ASN A 49 1.51 -6.14 -0.61
N PRO A 50 2.63 -6.06 -1.35
CA PRO A 50 3.83 -6.86 -1.08
C PRO A 50 4.34 -6.68 0.34
N LEU A 51 4.26 -5.47 0.88
CA LEU A 51 4.79 -5.16 2.22
C LEU A 51 4.05 -5.91 3.33
N THR A 52 2.75 -6.15 3.15
CA THR A 52 1.93 -6.90 4.12
C THR A 52 2.29 -8.38 4.13
N VAL A 53 2.51 -8.98 2.97
CA VAL A 53 2.92 -10.40 2.90
C VAL A 53 4.39 -10.58 3.30
N LEU A 54 5.21 -9.57 3.05
CA LEU A 54 6.62 -9.55 3.42
C LEU A 54 6.80 -9.42 4.94
N SER A 55 6.03 -8.57 5.62
CA SER A 55 6.13 -8.41 7.09
C SER A 55 5.82 -9.71 7.84
N ASP A 56 4.79 -10.44 7.39
CA ASP A 56 4.43 -11.75 7.95
C ASP A 56 5.49 -12.79 7.61
N ALA A 57 5.96 -12.82 6.36
CA ALA A 57 7.00 -13.74 5.91
C ALA A 57 8.32 -13.60 6.65
N ILE A 58 8.78 -12.37 6.93
CA ILE A 58 10.00 -12.10 7.73
C ILE A 58 9.82 -12.57 9.19
N SER A 59 8.58 -12.63 9.66
CA SER A 59 8.28 -13.07 11.02
C SER A 59 8.07 -14.58 11.14
N GLY A 60 7.83 -15.27 10.03
CA GLY A 60 7.58 -16.71 9.95
C GLY A 60 8.82 -17.55 9.62
N ASP A 61 8.59 -18.76 9.09
CA ASP A 61 9.65 -19.69 8.69
C ASP A 61 10.18 -19.45 7.27
N PHE A 62 11.29 -20.12 6.95
CA PHE A 62 11.99 -19.97 5.68
C PHE A 62 11.16 -20.41 4.45
N LEU A 63 10.32 -21.43 4.58
CA LEU A 63 9.48 -21.91 3.46
C LEU A 63 8.38 -20.91 3.14
N ASN A 64 7.75 -20.35 4.17
CA ASN A 64 6.80 -19.25 4.05
C ASN A 64 7.44 -18.00 3.46
N PHE A 65 8.68 -17.69 3.84
CA PHE A 65 9.46 -16.62 3.23
C PHE A 65 9.72 -16.87 1.74
N LEU A 66 10.19 -18.06 1.37
CA LEU A 66 10.45 -18.42 -0.02
C LEU A 66 9.16 -18.37 -0.86
N PHE A 67 8.05 -18.92 -0.36
CA PHE A 67 6.75 -18.84 -1.03
C PHE A 67 6.27 -17.39 -1.20
N CYS A 68 6.53 -16.52 -0.21
CA CYS A 68 6.19 -15.11 -0.30
C CYS A 68 6.94 -14.41 -1.45
N ILE A 69 8.27 -14.53 -1.47
CA ILE A 69 9.12 -13.89 -2.47
C ILE A 69 8.94 -14.51 -3.86
N ALA A 70 8.81 -15.84 -3.95
CA ALA A 70 8.77 -16.55 -5.22
C ALA A 70 7.37 -16.61 -5.85
N SER A 71 6.29 -16.48 -5.06
CA SER A 71 4.92 -16.67 -5.58
C SER A 71 3.99 -15.51 -5.23
N ARG A 72 3.89 -15.12 -3.96
CA ARG A 72 2.89 -14.13 -3.54
C ARG A 72 3.17 -12.73 -4.09
N ILE A 73 4.41 -12.25 -3.97
CA ILE A 73 4.79 -10.93 -4.49
C ILE A 73 4.69 -10.89 -6.03
N PRO A 74 5.24 -11.88 -6.78
CA PRO A 74 5.07 -11.93 -8.24
C PRO A 74 3.60 -11.95 -8.68
N ALA A 75 2.74 -12.72 -8.01
CA ALA A 75 1.32 -12.77 -8.33
C ALA A 75 0.63 -11.41 -8.12
N GLN A 76 0.98 -10.68 -7.05
CA GLN A 76 0.47 -9.33 -6.81
C GLN A 76 0.95 -8.32 -7.86
N VAL A 77 2.22 -8.40 -8.27
CA VAL A 77 2.77 -7.56 -9.34
C VAL A 77 2.06 -7.83 -10.66
N PHE A 78 1.94 -9.10 -11.05
CA PHE A 78 1.26 -9.50 -12.27
C PHE A 78 -0.21 -9.05 -12.28
N GLY A 79 -0.94 -9.31 -11.19
CA GLY A 79 -2.31 -8.85 -11.03
C GLY A 79 -2.44 -7.32 -11.13
N SER A 80 -1.48 -6.58 -10.57
CA SER A 80 -1.48 -5.11 -10.69
C SER A 80 -1.21 -4.64 -12.12
N ILE A 81 -0.32 -5.28 -12.87
CA ILE A 81 -0.03 -4.93 -14.27
C ILE A 81 -1.28 -5.16 -15.12
N VAL A 82 -1.90 -6.34 -15.00
CA VAL A 82 -3.13 -6.67 -15.73
C VAL A 82 -4.26 -5.71 -15.35
N GLY A 83 -4.46 -5.44 -14.06
CA GLY A 83 -5.51 -4.55 -13.58
C GLY A 83 -5.35 -3.10 -14.07
N VAL A 84 -4.12 -2.56 -14.05
CA VAL A 84 -3.86 -1.21 -14.59
C VAL A 84 -4.08 -1.17 -16.09
N ARG A 85 -3.65 -2.20 -16.83
CA ARG A 85 -3.87 -2.27 -18.27
C ARG A 85 -5.35 -2.26 -18.63
N LEU A 86 -6.15 -3.12 -17.99
CA LEU A 86 -7.60 -3.15 -18.16
C LEU A 86 -8.26 -1.81 -17.81
N LEU A 87 -7.79 -1.15 -16.75
CA LEU A 87 -8.30 0.16 -16.35
C LEU A 87 -8.04 1.24 -17.39
N ILE A 88 -6.84 1.28 -17.97
CA ILE A 88 -6.49 2.25 -19.03
C ILE A 88 -7.29 1.95 -20.30
N GLU A 89 -7.44 0.68 -20.66
CA GLU A 89 -8.24 0.26 -21.84
C GLU A 89 -9.73 0.59 -21.66
N THR A 90 -10.26 0.49 -20.44
CA THR A 90 -11.68 0.77 -20.14
C THR A 90 -11.96 2.25 -19.94
N ILE A 91 -11.02 2.99 -19.33
CA ILE A 91 -11.15 4.41 -19.00
C ILE A 91 -9.86 5.13 -19.42
N PRO A 92 -9.76 5.54 -20.70
CA PRO A 92 -8.54 6.13 -21.26
C PRO A 92 -8.11 7.42 -20.56
N GLU A 93 -9.05 8.14 -19.94
CA GLU A 93 -8.74 9.37 -19.22
C GLU A 93 -8.17 9.14 -17.82
N VAL A 94 -7.97 7.88 -17.39
CA VAL A 94 -7.37 7.59 -16.10
C VAL A 94 -5.94 8.16 -16.03
N GLY A 95 -5.65 8.89 -14.96
CA GLY A 95 -4.37 9.59 -14.80
C GLY A 95 -3.15 8.66 -14.83
N GLN A 96 -1.96 9.25 -15.01
CA GLN A 96 -0.68 8.57 -15.23
C GLN A 96 -0.06 7.88 -14.00
N GLY A 97 -0.85 7.45 -13.01
CA GLY A 97 -0.34 6.86 -11.78
C GLY A 97 0.50 7.81 -10.90
N PRO A 98 1.13 7.29 -9.82
CA PRO A 98 2.05 8.06 -8.97
C PRO A 98 3.37 8.35 -9.71
N ARG A 99 3.95 9.52 -9.43
CA ARG A 99 5.25 9.97 -9.91
C ARG A 99 6.03 10.60 -8.77
N LEU A 100 7.34 10.51 -8.85
CA LEU A 100 8.25 11.17 -7.93
C LEU A 100 8.33 12.66 -8.31
N ASN A 101 8.10 13.55 -7.34
CA ASN A 101 8.18 15.00 -7.54
C ASN A 101 9.41 15.63 -6.88
N VAL A 102 10.21 14.84 -6.17
CA VAL A 102 11.39 15.28 -5.41
C VAL A 102 12.63 14.49 -5.79
N ASP A 103 13.79 14.92 -5.33
CA ASP A 103 15.04 14.19 -5.53
C ASP A 103 14.95 12.74 -5.05
N LEU A 104 15.67 11.85 -5.74
CA LEU A 104 15.73 10.41 -5.48
C LEU A 104 15.88 10.06 -4.00
N HIS A 105 16.84 10.69 -3.30
CA HIS A 105 17.12 10.41 -1.89
C HIS A 105 16.00 10.86 -0.97
N ARG A 106 15.40 12.03 -1.25
CA ARG A 106 14.26 12.54 -0.49
C ARG A 106 13.04 11.65 -0.71
N GLY A 107 12.82 11.21 -1.94
CA GLY A 107 11.75 10.27 -2.27
C GLY A 107 11.91 8.94 -1.55
N ALA A 108 13.10 8.35 -1.59
CA ALA A 108 13.41 7.10 -0.90
C ALA A 108 13.20 7.24 0.62
N LEU A 109 13.67 8.33 1.23
CA LEU A 109 13.45 8.60 2.64
C LEU A 109 11.96 8.74 2.97
N THR A 110 11.20 9.48 2.15
CA THR A 110 9.75 9.67 2.35
C THR A 110 9.00 8.35 2.25
N GLU A 111 9.15 7.58 1.17
CA GLU A 111 8.45 6.28 1.03
C GLU A 111 8.90 5.28 2.11
N GLY A 112 10.19 5.30 2.49
CA GLY A 112 10.71 4.50 3.59
C GLY A 112 10.03 4.84 4.93
N LEU A 113 9.95 6.11 5.30
CA LEU A 113 9.31 6.56 6.56
C LEU A 113 7.80 6.26 6.57
N LEU A 114 7.11 6.52 5.46
CA LEU A 114 5.68 6.22 5.32
C LEU A 114 5.44 4.71 5.44
N THR A 115 6.28 3.90 4.80
CA THR A 115 6.22 2.44 4.88
C THR A 115 6.48 1.94 6.29
N PHE A 116 7.52 2.44 6.95
CA PHE A 116 7.85 2.10 8.33
C PHE A 116 6.66 2.38 9.26
N ALA A 117 6.02 3.55 9.12
CA ALA A 117 4.87 3.94 9.92
C ALA A 117 3.67 2.99 9.69
N ILE A 118 3.28 2.72 8.43
CA ILE A 118 2.11 1.88 8.17
C ILE A 118 2.34 0.41 8.55
N VAL A 119 3.56 -0.12 8.38
CA VAL A 119 3.92 -1.48 8.81
C VAL A 119 3.90 -1.57 10.34
N SER A 120 4.47 -0.60 11.04
CA SER A 120 4.45 -0.55 12.51
C SER A 120 3.02 -0.50 13.07
N ILE A 121 2.15 0.32 12.47
CA ILE A 121 0.72 0.37 12.84
C ILE A 121 0.05 -0.98 12.57
N SER A 122 0.33 -1.61 11.43
CA SER A 122 -0.24 -2.90 11.08
C SER A 122 0.17 -4.00 12.06
N LEU A 123 1.46 -4.07 12.43
CA LEU A 123 1.98 -5.00 13.44
C LEU A 123 1.37 -4.73 14.82
N GLY A 124 1.24 -3.46 15.23
CA GLY A 124 0.59 -3.08 16.48
C GLY A 124 -0.88 -3.49 16.54
N LEU A 125 -1.63 -3.28 15.45
CA LEU A 125 -3.02 -3.74 15.34
C LEU A 125 -3.13 -5.27 15.36
N ALA A 126 -2.20 -5.98 14.73
CA ALA A 126 -2.14 -7.44 14.77
C ALA A 126 -1.91 -7.96 16.19
N ALA A 127 -0.94 -7.38 16.93
CA ALA A 127 -0.61 -7.78 18.30
C ALA A 127 -1.62 -7.28 19.36
N SER A 128 -2.41 -6.25 19.04
CA SER A 128 -3.37 -5.68 20.00
C SER A 128 -4.42 -6.70 20.43
N LYS A 129 -4.71 -6.72 21.75
CA LYS A 129 -5.79 -7.52 22.36
C LYS A 129 -7.20 -7.02 22.02
N ILE A 130 -7.36 -6.17 21.00
CA ILE A 130 -8.67 -5.74 20.49
C ILE A 130 -9.38 -7.00 19.94
N HIS A 131 -10.12 -7.67 20.82
CA HIS A 131 -10.85 -8.89 20.51
C HIS A 131 -12.04 -8.56 19.62
N GLY A 132 -12.26 -9.37 18.58
CA GLY A 132 -13.51 -9.45 17.84
C GLY A 132 -13.82 -8.34 16.82
N SER A 133 -13.21 -7.16 16.87
CA SER A 133 -13.57 -6.07 15.95
C SER A 133 -12.66 -6.01 14.72
N PHE A 134 -12.78 -7.00 13.83
CA PHE A 134 -12.24 -6.93 12.44
C PHE A 134 -12.53 -5.56 11.82
N PHE A 135 -13.74 -5.04 12.06
CA PHE A 135 -14.16 -3.72 11.63
C PHE A 135 -13.28 -2.58 12.17
N MET A 136 -13.00 -2.55 13.48
CA MET A 136 -12.19 -1.49 14.11
C MET A 136 -10.74 -1.55 13.64
N LYS A 137 -10.14 -2.75 13.57
CA LYS A 137 -8.76 -2.93 13.06
C LYS A 137 -8.67 -2.47 11.61
N THR A 138 -9.66 -2.83 10.78
CA THR A 138 -9.74 -2.39 9.38
C THR A 138 -9.94 -0.88 9.29
N TRP A 139 -10.74 -0.28 10.18
CA TRP A 139 -10.95 1.16 10.22
C TRP A 139 -9.67 1.92 10.52
N ILE A 140 -8.99 1.55 11.61
CA ILE A 140 -7.74 2.21 12.01
C ILE A 140 -6.70 2.05 10.88
N SER A 141 -6.53 0.83 10.35
CA SER A 141 -5.59 0.58 9.25
C SER A 141 -5.92 1.41 8.00
N SER A 142 -7.18 1.48 7.61
CA SER A 142 -7.62 2.23 6.42
C SER A 142 -7.40 3.73 6.59
N LEU A 143 -7.76 4.28 7.77
CA LEU A 143 -7.58 5.69 8.06
C LEU A 143 -6.10 6.06 8.14
N SER A 144 -5.28 5.26 8.84
CA SER A 144 -3.82 5.46 8.89
C SER A 144 -3.19 5.44 7.50
N LYS A 145 -3.56 4.46 6.67
CA LYS A 145 -3.03 4.35 5.30
C LYS A 145 -3.46 5.55 4.44
N LEU A 146 -4.70 6.01 4.56
CA LEU A 146 -5.18 7.18 3.85
C LEU A 146 -4.44 8.45 4.29
N THR A 147 -4.29 8.67 5.60
CA THR A 147 -3.57 9.82 6.16
C THR A 147 -2.12 9.84 5.68
N LEU A 148 -1.42 8.71 5.78
CA LEU A 148 -0.03 8.60 5.30
C LEU A 148 0.07 8.81 3.78
N ASN A 149 -0.90 8.33 3.01
CA ASN A 149 -0.96 8.58 1.58
C ASN A 149 -1.18 10.06 1.25
N ILE A 150 -1.98 10.78 2.05
CA ILE A 150 -2.18 12.25 1.89
C ILE A 150 -0.88 12.99 2.28
N LEU A 151 -0.22 12.60 3.37
CA LEU A 151 1.06 13.22 3.77
C LEU A 151 2.18 12.99 2.75
N GLY A 152 2.20 11.82 2.10
CA GLY A 152 3.19 11.46 1.09
C GLY A 152 2.85 11.87 -0.33
N SER A 153 1.62 12.36 -0.59
CA SER A 153 1.14 12.52 -1.97
C SER A 153 1.98 13.49 -2.79
N ASP A 154 2.43 14.56 -2.15
CA ASP A 154 3.06 15.68 -2.83
C ASP A 154 4.53 15.41 -3.16
N LEU A 155 5.16 14.51 -2.39
CA LEU A 155 6.57 14.17 -2.52
C LEU A 155 6.78 12.96 -3.46
N THR A 156 6.08 11.85 -3.18
CA THR A 156 6.30 10.55 -3.85
C THR A 156 5.03 9.93 -4.41
N GLY A 157 3.88 10.54 -4.11
CA GLY A 157 2.56 9.95 -4.39
C GLY A 157 1.99 9.10 -3.27
N GLY A 158 2.75 8.88 -2.18
CA GLY A 158 2.32 8.30 -0.91
C GLY A 158 1.77 6.88 -0.99
N VAL A 159 2.32 6.04 -1.89
CA VAL A 159 1.62 4.83 -2.32
C VAL A 159 1.78 3.69 -1.32
N MET A 160 2.99 3.54 -0.75
CA MET A 160 3.31 2.48 0.21
C MET A 160 2.85 1.08 -0.27
N ASN A 161 2.96 0.82 -1.58
CA ASN A 161 2.59 -0.45 -2.20
C ASN A 161 3.39 -0.65 -3.51
N PRO A 162 4.50 -1.41 -3.46
CA PRO A 162 5.37 -1.63 -4.61
C PRO A 162 4.64 -2.25 -5.82
N ALA A 163 3.75 -3.23 -5.60
CA ALA A 163 3.01 -3.87 -6.69
C ALA A 163 2.10 -2.86 -7.42
N SER A 164 1.38 -2.03 -6.66
CA SER A 164 0.54 -1.00 -7.23
C SER A 164 1.34 0.03 -8.04
N VAL A 165 2.54 0.41 -7.59
CA VAL A 165 3.39 1.34 -8.35
C VAL A 165 3.91 0.66 -9.62
N MET A 166 4.35 -0.59 -9.53
CA MET A 166 4.85 -1.37 -10.66
C MET A 166 3.82 -1.49 -11.78
N GLY A 167 2.54 -1.71 -11.47
CA GLY A 167 1.48 -1.76 -12.49
C GLY A 167 1.37 -0.47 -13.31
N TRP A 168 1.43 0.69 -12.66
CA TRP A 168 1.44 1.99 -13.35
C TRP A 168 2.76 2.24 -14.09
N ALA A 169 3.88 1.84 -13.50
CA ALA A 169 5.19 2.03 -14.10
C ALA A 169 5.37 1.20 -15.38
N TYR A 170 4.81 -0.01 -15.38
CA TYR A 170 4.79 -0.88 -16.54
C TYR A 170 3.98 -0.26 -17.68
N ALA A 171 2.78 0.26 -17.37
CA ALA A 171 1.92 0.91 -18.36
C ALA A 171 2.55 2.17 -19.00
N ARG A 172 3.46 2.86 -18.29
CA ARG A 172 4.18 4.03 -18.80
C ARG A 172 5.52 3.71 -19.47
N GLY A 173 6.02 2.48 -19.30
CA GLY A 173 7.35 2.10 -19.75
C GLY A 173 8.51 2.59 -18.86
N ASP A 174 8.25 3.08 -17.64
CA ASP A 174 9.27 3.59 -16.71
C ASP A 174 9.62 2.62 -15.56
N HIS A 175 9.15 1.36 -15.64
CA HIS A 175 9.35 0.30 -14.65
C HIS A 175 10.81 -0.12 -14.40
N ILE A 176 11.75 0.22 -15.29
CA ILE A 176 13.19 -0.13 -15.16
C ILE A 176 14.01 1.08 -14.64
N THR A 177 13.38 2.19 -14.30
CA THR A 177 14.10 3.38 -13.83
C THR A 177 14.71 3.18 -12.44
N LYS A 178 15.85 3.85 -12.18
CA LYS A 178 16.50 3.86 -10.86
C LYS A 178 15.57 4.41 -9.78
N GLU A 179 14.78 5.42 -10.11
CA GLU A 179 13.76 5.98 -9.24
C GLU A 179 12.75 4.92 -8.84
N HIS A 180 12.22 4.17 -9.81
CA HIS A 180 11.25 3.12 -9.53
C HIS A 180 11.81 2.06 -8.56
N PHE A 181 13.01 1.58 -8.85
CA PHE A 181 13.64 0.54 -8.05
C PHE A 181 14.02 1.01 -6.65
N LEU A 182 14.67 2.17 -6.51
CA LEU A 182 15.18 2.63 -5.23
C LEU A 182 14.08 3.19 -4.32
N VAL A 183 13.16 3.99 -4.87
CA VAL A 183 12.16 4.70 -4.06
C VAL A 183 10.96 3.81 -3.74
N TYR A 184 10.48 3.01 -4.69
CA TYR A 184 9.22 2.28 -4.53
C TYR A 184 9.38 0.79 -4.25
N TRP A 185 10.60 0.23 -4.38
CA TRP A 185 10.90 -1.14 -3.98
C TRP A 185 11.87 -1.20 -2.81
N LEU A 186 13.10 -0.71 -3.00
CA LEU A 186 14.17 -0.87 -2.01
C LEU A 186 13.82 -0.19 -0.68
N ALA A 187 13.52 1.12 -0.70
CA ALA A 187 13.21 1.85 0.53
C ALA A 187 12.01 1.26 1.31
N PRO A 188 10.87 0.89 0.69
CA PRO A 188 9.79 0.19 1.38
C PRO A 188 10.18 -1.19 1.94
N ILE A 189 11.00 -1.97 1.24
CA ILE A 189 11.47 -3.28 1.73
C ILE A 189 12.36 -3.10 2.97
N GLU A 190 13.34 -2.20 2.90
CA GLU A 190 14.24 -1.89 4.02
C GLU A 190 13.44 -1.38 5.23
N ALA A 191 12.50 -0.47 5.01
CA ALA A 191 11.61 0.03 6.04
C ALA A 191 10.73 -1.06 6.66
N THR A 192 10.26 -2.02 5.87
CA THR A 192 9.47 -3.16 6.37
C THR A 192 10.30 -4.06 7.27
N ILE A 193 11.53 -4.40 6.85
CA ILE A 193 12.48 -5.19 7.65
C ILE A 193 12.76 -4.46 8.97
N PHE A 194 13.08 -3.16 8.88
CA PHE A 194 13.39 -2.34 10.04
C PHE A 194 12.19 -2.21 11.00
N ALA A 195 10.97 -2.06 10.49
CA ALA A 195 9.75 -2.02 11.29
C ALA A 195 9.51 -3.36 12.01
N VAL A 196 9.67 -4.49 11.32
CA VAL A 196 9.52 -5.83 11.94
C VAL A 196 10.55 -6.03 13.05
N TRP A 197 11.82 -5.67 12.81
CA TRP A 197 12.86 -5.79 13.83
C TRP A 197 12.62 -4.86 15.03
N THR A 198 12.28 -3.60 14.77
CA THR A 198 11.95 -2.62 15.83
C THR A 198 10.76 -3.10 16.65
N PHE A 199 9.71 -3.60 16.00
CA PHE A 199 8.54 -4.13 16.66
C PHE A 199 8.87 -5.37 17.51
N LYS A 200 9.61 -6.33 16.97
CA LYS A 200 10.07 -7.52 17.71
C LYS A 200 10.94 -7.14 18.91
N PHE A 201 11.77 -6.11 18.79
CA PHE A 201 12.61 -5.63 19.87
C PHE A 201 11.81 -4.93 20.98
N LEU A 202 10.89 -4.04 20.62
CA LEU A 202 10.11 -3.23 21.57
C LEU A 202 8.92 -3.97 22.18
N VAL A 203 8.31 -4.89 21.41
CA VAL A 203 7.07 -5.59 21.77
C VAL A 203 7.34 -7.07 22.06
N ARG A 204 8.58 -7.44 22.44
CA ARG A 204 8.91 -8.81 22.88
C ARG A 204 7.80 -9.36 23.79
N PRO A 205 7.41 -10.64 23.66
CA PRO A 205 6.65 -11.27 24.71
C PRO A 205 7.53 -11.22 25.96
N VAL A 206 7.00 -10.68 27.05
CA VAL A 206 7.37 -11.17 28.38
C VAL A 206 6.88 -12.62 28.43
N ILE A 207 7.65 -13.53 27.84
CA ILE A 207 7.50 -14.97 28.00
C ILE A 207 8.92 -15.50 28.19
N GLU A 208 9.42 -15.28 29.39
CA GLU A 208 10.20 -16.32 30.07
C GLU A 208 9.20 -17.35 30.58
N VAL A 209 9.31 -18.59 30.10
CA VAL A 209 9.01 -19.82 30.86
C VAL A 209 10.01 -20.87 30.43
#